data_AF-A0A0B6ZIZ1-F1
#
_entry.id   AF-A0A0B6ZIZ1-F1
#
_cell.length_a   1.000
_cell.length_b   1.000
_cell.length_c   1.000
_cell.angle_alpha   90.00
_cell.angle_beta   90.00
_cell.angle_gamma   90.00
#
_symmetry.space_group_name_H-M   'P 1'
#
loop_
_entity.id
_entity.type
_entity.pdbx_description
1 polymer ?
#
loop_
_entity_poly.entity_id
_entity_poly.type
_entity_poly.pdbx_seq_one_letter_code
_entity_poly.pdbx_strand_id
1 'polypeptide(L)' 'KDLTTHKVKHRDEKLYKCDICAKCFSCSKLLNTHKKIHMAVKLCQCDVCGKSFTDKKKLMAHIKIHSGEKPY' A
#
# COMPACT_ATOMS: atom_id res chain seq x y z
N LYS A 1 25.13 -14.10 8.95
CA LYS A 1 24.37 -14.83 7.91
C LYS A 1 23.49 -13.78 7.24
N ASP A 2 24.07 -13.18 6.21
CA ASP A 2 23.72 -11.89 5.63
C ASP A 2 22.50 -12.05 4.71
N LEU A 3 21.36 -11.46 5.09
CA LEU A 3 20.10 -11.58 4.36
C LEU A 3 19.95 -10.47 3.32
N THR A 4 21.00 -10.23 2.53
CA THR A 4 21.11 -9.01 1.71
C THR A 4 21.24 -9.30 0.21
N THR A 5 20.78 -10.46 -0.22
CA THR A 5 20.73 -10.89 -1.64
C THR A 5 19.33 -10.84 -2.25
N HIS A 6 18.42 -10.02 -1.71
CA HIS A 6 17.27 -9.53 -2.48
C HIS A 6 17.57 -8.16 -3.12
N LYS A 7 18.78 -7.99 -3.67
CA LYS A 7 19.01 -7.00 -4.73
C LYS A 7 18.34 -7.52 -5.99
N VAL A 8 17.01 -7.41 -6.01
CA VAL A 8 16.24 -7.43 -7.25
C VAL A 8 16.86 -6.35 -8.10
N LYS A 9 17.53 -6.82 -9.14
CA LYS A 9 18.10 -6.12 -10.28
C LYS A 9 17.08 -5.09 -10.78
N HIS A 10 17.01 -3.94 -10.12
CA HIS A 10 16.31 -2.77 -10.64
C HIS A 10 17.22 -2.19 -11.71
N ARG A 11 17.15 -2.87 -12.85
CA ARG A 11 17.60 -2.44 -14.15
C ARG A 11 17.16 -0.98 -14.31
N ASP A 12 18.13 -0.12 -14.52
CA ASP A 12 18.07 1.33 -14.78
C ASP A 12 17.28 1.69 -16.07
N GLU A 13 16.19 1.00 -16.35
CA GLU A 13 15.15 1.53 -17.22
C GLU A 13 14.34 2.50 -16.36
N LYS A 14 14.16 3.72 -16.85
CA LYS A 14 13.37 4.79 -16.24
C LYS A 14 11.90 4.36 -16.13
N LEU A 15 11.60 3.47 -15.19
CA LEU A 15 10.27 2.96 -14.93
C LEU A 15 9.55 3.90 -13.96
N TYR A 16 8.27 4.11 -14.20
CA TYR A 16 7.40 4.88 -13.34
C TYR A 16 6.99 4.01 -12.15
N LYS A 17 7.57 4.29 -10.98
CA LYS A 17 7.30 3.57 -9.74
C LYS A 17 6.02 4.08 -9.09
N CYS A 18 5.16 3.16 -8.66
CA CYS A 18 4.03 3.45 -7.80
C CYS A 18 4.51 3.73 -6.38
N ASP A 19 4.18 4.89 -5.85
CA ASP A 19 4.42 5.35 -4.48
C ASP A 19 3.61 4.57 -3.42
N ILE A 20 2.52 3.91 -3.83
CA ILE A 20 1.62 3.19 -2.92
C ILE A 20 2.08 1.74 -2.69
N CYS A 21 2.48 1.03 -3.75
CA CYS A 21 2.85 -0.39 -3.67
C CYS A 21 4.24 -0.73 -4.24
N ALA A 22 5.05 0.28 -4.56
CA ALA A 22 6.38 0.13 -5.16
C ALA A 22 6.44 -0.59 -6.52
N LYS A 23 5.29 -0.93 -7.13
CA LYS A 23 5.23 -1.59 -8.44
C LYS A 23 5.69 -0.64 -9.55
N CYS A 24 6.49 -1.16 -10.49
CA CYS A 24 7.08 -0.36 -11.58
C CYS A 24 6.35 -0.57 -12.90
N PHE A 25 6.22 0.51 -13.68
CA PHE A 25 5.53 0.53 -14.98
C PHE A 25 6.42 1.16 -16.06
N SER A 26 6.29 0.70 -17.30
CA SER A 26 7.06 1.21 -18.45
C SER A 26 6.67 2.63 -18.88
N CYS A 27 5.49 3.12 -18.49
CA CYS A 27 5.02 4.45 -18.88
C CYS A 27 4.09 5.08 -17.82
N SER A 28 4.06 6.42 -17.78
CA SER A 28 3.25 7.21 -16.84
C SER A 28 1.75 6.95 -16.98
N LYS A 29 1.25 6.70 -18.21
CA LYS A 29 -0.17 6.39 -18.47
C LYS A 29 -0.60 5.09 -17.77
N LEU A 30 0.25 4.07 -17.78
CA LEU A 30 0.00 2.80 -17.09
C LEU A 30 0.05 2.98 -15.58
N LEU A 31 1.03 3.73 -15.06
CA LEU A 31 1.09 4.09 -13.65
C LEU A 31 -0.19 4.86 -13.22
N ASN A 32 -0.66 5.81 -14.02
CA ASN A 32 -1.82 6.62 -13.68
C ASN A 32 -3.11 5.79 -13.64
N THR A 33 -3.32 4.90 -14.62
CA THR A 33 -4.45 3.96 -14.59
C THR A 33 -4.33 3.01 -13.40
N HIS A 34 -3.12 2.54 -13.07
CA HIS A 34 -2.87 1.72 -11.89
C HIS A 34 -3.16 2.47 -10.57
N LYS A 35 -2.79 3.75 -10.48
CA LYS A 35 -3.11 4.62 -9.34
C LYS A 35 -4.61 4.78 -9.14
N LYS A 36 -5.42 4.80 -10.20
CA LYS A 36 -6.89 4.81 -10.08
C LYS A 36 -7.41 3.56 -9.37
N ILE A 37 -6.77 2.41 -9.58
CA ILE A 37 -7.11 1.18 -8.86
C ILE A 37 -6.79 1.33 -7.38
N HIS A 38 -5.70 2.00 -6.99
CA HIS A 38 -5.42 2.35 -5.59
C HIS A 38 -6.29 3.49 -5.06
N MET A 39 -6.98 4.25 -5.90
CA MET A 39 -8.01 5.20 -5.44
C MET A 39 -9.34 4.49 -5.21
N ALA A 40 -9.68 3.50 -6.03
CA ALA A 40 -10.85 2.64 -5.85
C ALA A 40 -10.65 1.63 -4.71
N VAL A 41 -9.46 1.04 -4.67
CA VAL A 41 -8.85 0.27 -3.57
C VAL A 41 -7.94 1.23 -2.82
N LYS A 42 -8.45 2.41 -2.44
CA LYS A 42 -7.80 3.23 -1.41
C LYS A 42 -7.85 2.38 -0.17
N LEU A 43 -6.80 1.58 -0.04
CA LEU A 43 -6.53 0.70 1.07
C LEU A 43 -6.85 1.57 2.26
N CYS A 44 -7.88 1.16 2.97
CA CYS A 44 -8.31 1.84 4.16
C CYS A 44 -7.14 1.61 5.11
N GLN A 45 -6.19 2.53 5.10
CA GLN A 45 -4.96 2.44 5.86
C GLN A 45 -5.29 2.92 7.26
N CYS A 46 -4.82 2.18 8.24
CA CYS A 46 -4.91 2.59 9.61
C CYS A 46 -3.90 3.70 9.84
N ASP A 47 -4.37 4.91 10.15
CA ASP A 47 -3.51 6.05 10.45
C ASP A 47 -2.71 5.86 11.76
N VAL A 48 -3.12 4.92 12.62
CA VAL A 48 -2.44 4.62 13.89
C VAL A 48 -1.20 3.75 13.70
N CYS A 49 -1.24 2.75 12.82
CA CYS A 49 -0.15 1.78 12.67
C CYS A 49 0.30 1.54 11.23
N GLY A 50 -0.25 2.27 10.27
CA GLY A 50 0.07 2.18 8.85
C GLY A 50 -0.41 0.89 8.17
N LYS A 51 -1.17 0.01 8.85
CA LYS A 51 -1.69 -1.23 8.25
C LYS A 51 -2.72 -0.92 7.17
N SER A 52 -2.52 -1.50 5.98
CA SER A 52 -3.42 -1.36 4.84
C SER A 52 -4.49 -2.45 4.82
N PHE A 53 -5.76 -2.09 4.63
CA PHE A 53 -6.87 -3.04 4.50
C PHE A 53 -7.54 -2.89 3.13
N THR A 54 -7.88 -4.02 2.50
CA THR A 54 -8.62 -4.06 1.23
C THR A 54 -10.09 -3.67 1.36
N ASP A 55 -10.64 -3.75 2.58
CA ASP A 55 -12.03 -3.44 2.88
C ASP A 55 -12.15 -2.38 3.97
N LYS A 56 -13.01 -1.39 3.74
CA LYS A 56 -13.35 -0.37 4.74
C LYS A 56 -13.91 -0.99 6.03
N LYS A 57 -14.71 -2.06 5.91
CA LYS A 57 -15.25 -2.79 7.07
C LYS A 57 -14.15 -3.40 7.93
N LYS A 58 -13.10 -3.96 7.31
CA LYS A 58 -11.96 -4.54 8.02
C LYS A 58 -11.08 -3.46 8.66
N LEU A 59 -10.88 -2.32 8.01
CA LEU A 59 -10.26 -1.17 8.66
C LEU A 59 -11.09 -0.72 9.87
N MET A 60 -12.41 -0.56 9.74
CA MET A 60 -13.27 -0.11 10.83
C MET A 60 -13.24 -1.06 12.04
N ALA A 61 -13.20 -2.37 11.81
CA ALA A 61 -13.00 -3.34 12.90
C ALA A 61 -11.60 -3.22 13.52
N HIS A 62 -10.58 -2.96 12.70
CA HIS A 62 -9.22 -2.77 13.15
C HIS A 62 -8.98 -1.44 13.91
N ILE A 63 -9.64 -0.34 13.58
CA ILE A 63 -9.48 0.90 14.37
C ILE A 63 -10.09 0.76 15.76
N LYS A 64 -11.12 -0.09 15.93
CA LYS A 64 -11.74 -0.35 17.25
C LYS A 64 -10.76 -0.96 18.25
N ILE A 65 -9.83 -1.81 17.79
CA ILE A 65 -8.80 -2.36 18.69
C ILE A 65 -7.78 -1.29 19.14
N HIS A 66 -7.59 -0.22 18.37
CA HIS A 66 -6.74 0.91 18.75
C HIS A 66 -7.46 1.92 19.62
N SER A 67 -8.73 2.19 19.31
CA SER A 67 -9.55 3.17 20.05
C SER A 67 -9.75 2.74 21.51
N GLY A 68 -9.67 1.44 21.80
CA GLY A 68 -9.82 0.92 23.16
C GLY A 68 -11.14 1.35 23.82
N GLU A 69 -12.14 1.74 23.01
CA GLU A 69 -13.44 2.20 23.49
C GLU A 69 -14.12 1.03 24.18
N LYS A 70 -13.94 0.99 25.50
CA LYS A 70 -14.77 0.23 26.42
C LYS A 70 -16.22 0.55 26.06
N PRO A 71 -17.08 -0.46 25.84
CA PRO A 71 -18.50 -0.20 25.92
C PRO A 71 -18.77 0.21 27.38
N TYR A 72 -19.12 1.48 27.57
CA TYR A 72 -19.83 1.91 28.77
C TYR A 72 -21.31 1.63 28.56
#